data_AF-A0A7X7JKV0-F1
#
_entry.id   AF-A0A7X7JKV0-F1
#
_cell.length_a   1.000
_cell.length_b   1.000
_cell.length_c   1.000
_cell.angle_alpha   90.00
_cell.angle_beta   90.00
_cell.angle_gamma   90.00
#
_symmetry.space_group_name_H-M   'P 1'
#
loop_
_entity.id
_entity.type
_entity.pdbx_description
1 polymer ?
#
loop_
_entity_poly.entity_id
_entity_poly.type
_entity_poly.pdbx_seq_one_letter_code
_entity_poly.pdbx_strand_id
1 'polypeptide(L)'
;MKKTWIAWGVLLAACGGRDARWEASYESTTSYGLHGAVALQDAALDRFLLVTSPAAHEIDVTPIPVGKNVTAVAVSPNKRRMFVLSKGEQPRYRPDDERPRLIVIDGGTRPKLESSFDLDDPLSKLAIDPQGEWIAAYEADSTVTNPNEIVLFSLEDGVTRRSKTIRSFGGFPLELVFTDPLTLPSGSARRFLVVRTDRDITLVDLSDLDRSEITVKLPETEEGKSTRPAQVVFDDGDPDEPGDARLAVRLQGESDIVLLDLGAASGDREFTITPNIVDAGGVPSAIDFVRTDGGLRLAALVPTRKQATLVDPETTATETVTFPVAYSSMTRITDAVSSPPVGGDVALLWSKDARGIAFWSLGQTSGTPYRSIDANDLDLAVGAVIDVPAPNRHLKLLSSENADRFFILDLEKRQTFPMLTRQQGFEVTVAPDGGRLWAYREGSGELSSVELTDLHPTALSVRLGVSRVHDIRRGGSGRAALVLHGTDGSSGRASVTLLDAQSPDSADSRFFDGLYLEGL
;
A
#
# COMPACT_ATOMS: atom_id res chain seq x y z
N MET A 1 -0.84 11.41 -85.41
CA MET A 1 0.35 11.32 -84.52
C MET A 1 0.37 12.61 -83.72
N LYS A 2 0.24 12.71 -82.39
CA LYS A 2 0.59 11.84 -81.26
C LYS A 2 -0.53 11.85 -80.20
N LYS A 3 -0.63 10.76 -79.44
CA LYS A 3 -1.51 10.58 -78.26
C LYS A 3 -1.00 11.40 -77.07
N THR A 4 -1.91 11.96 -76.26
CA THR A 4 -1.72 12.05 -74.81
C THR A 4 -3.07 11.99 -74.10
N TRP A 5 -3.18 11.03 -73.18
CA TRP A 5 -4.28 10.86 -72.21
C TRP A 5 -3.92 11.61 -70.93
N ILE A 6 -4.87 12.34 -70.32
CA ILE A 6 -4.89 12.73 -68.89
C ILE A 6 -6.38 12.76 -68.51
N ALA A 7 -6.95 11.68 -67.97
CA ALA A 7 -6.97 11.28 -66.56
C ALA A 7 -7.70 12.28 -65.66
N TRP A 8 -8.94 11.92 -65.31
CA TRP A 8 -9.75 12.53 -64.26
C TRP A 8 -9.00 12.49 -62.92
N GLY A 9 -8.84 13.64 -62.28
CA GLY A 9 -8.35 13.76 -60.91
C GLY A 9 -9.44 14.33 -60.01
N VAL A 10 -10.20 13.44 -59.36
CA VAL A 10 -11.03 13.78 -58.20
C VAL A 10 -10.08 14.01 -57.02
N LEU A 11 -9.83 15.27 -56.68
CA LEU A 11 -9.23 15.67 -55.41
C LEU A 11 -10.34 15.75 -54.36
N LEU A 12 -10.74 14.60 -53.82
CA LEU A 12 -11.36 14.56 -52.49
C LEU A 12 -10.21 14.59 -51.48
N ALA A 13 -9.88 15.80 -51.03
CA ALA A 13 -9.06 15.98 -49.85
C ALA A 13 -9.83 15.38 -48.66
N ALA A 14 -9.39 14.21 -48.22
CA ALA A 14 -9.75 13.65 -46.93
C ALA A 14 -9.15 14.55 -45.84
N CYS A 15 -9.91 15.54 -45.39
CA CYS A 15 -9.75 16.07 -44.05
C CYS A 15 -10.09 14.93 -43.08
N GLY A 16 -9.09 14.14 -42.70
CA GLY A 16 -9.22 13.23 -41.57
C GLY A 16 -9.56 14.06 -40.34
N GLY A 17 -10.83 14.02 -39.92
CA GLY A 17 -11.25 14.63 -38.67
C GLY A 17 -10.40 14.07 -37.53
N ARG A 18 -10.09 14.93 -36.56
CA ARG A 18 -9.43 14.51 -35.33
C ARG A 18 -10.29 13.40 -34.70
N ASP A 19 -9.65 12.33 -34.26
CA ASP A 19 -10.35 11.18 -33.66
C ASP A 19 -11.25 11.65 -32.50
N ALA A 20 -12.50 11.19 -32.45
CA ALA A 20 -13.53 11.68 -31.52
C ALA A 20 -13.13 11.51 -30.05
N ARG A 21 -12.21 10.59 -29.75
CA ARG A 21 -11.61 10.45 -28.42
C ARG A 21 -10.84 11.68 -27.93
N TRP A 22 -10.39 12.55 -28.84
CA TRP A 22 -9.81 13.85 -28.49
C TRP A 22 -10.85 14.95 -28.27
N GLU A 23 -12.11 14.69 -28.57
CA GLU A 23 -13.25 15.54 -28.24
C GLU A 23 -13.91 15.13 -26.91
N ALA A 24 -13.48 14.02 -26.31
CA ALA A 24 -13.91 13.60 -25.00
C ALA A 24 -13.55 14.66 -23.95
N SER A 25 -14.47 14.91 -23.03
CA SER A 25 -14.21 15.81 -21.90
C SER A 25 -13.11 15.21 -21.03
N TYR A 26 -12.17 16.05 -20.61
CA TYR A 26 -11.13 15.65 -19.67
C TYR A 26 -11.77 15.30 -18.32
N GLU A 27 -11.59 14.05 -17.89
CA GLU A 27 -12.03 13.57 -16.58
C GLU A 27 -10.90 13.71 -15.55
N SER A 28 -11.28 13.75 -14.26
CA SER A 28 -10.32 13.76 -13.15
C SER A 28 -9.27 12.66 -13.32
N THR A 29 -8.00 13.04 -13.25
CA THR A 29 -6.85 12.15 -13.41
C THR A 29 -6.37 11.69 -12.05
N THR A 30 -6.45 10.39 -11.81
CA THR A 30 -5.68 9.76 -10.73
C THR A 30 -4.20 9.75 -11.09
N SER A 31 -3.34 10.11 -10.14
CA SER A 31 -1.89 10.14 -10.32
C SER A 31 -1.17 9.19 -9.37
N TYR A 32 -0.10 8.56 -9.85
CA TYR A 32 0.70 7.60 -9.10
C TYR A 32 2.18 7.96 -9.19
N GLY A 33 2.83 8.14 -8.04
CA GLY A 33 4.25 8.43 -7.96
C GLY A 33 5.08 7.15 -8.08
N LEU A 34 5.95 7.09 -9.09
CA LEU A 34 6.90 6.00 -9.32
C LEU A 34 8.33 6.44 -8.95
N HIS A 35 9.30 5.56 -9.12
CA HIS A 35 10.68 5.82 -8.75
C HIS A 35 11.28 7.00 -9.53
N GLY A 36 11.05 7.06 -10.85
CA GLY A 36 11.58 8.08 -11.76
C GLY A 36 10.53 8.75 -12.65
N ALA A 37 9.25 8.50 -12.40
CA ALA A 37 8.14 9.00 -13.20
C ALA A 37 6.91 9.25 -12.33
N VAL A 38 5.95 10.02 -12.86
CA VAL A 38 4.59 10.13 -12.34
C VAL A 38 3.65 9.61 -13.42
N ALA A 39 2.85 8.62 -13.09
CA ALA A 39 1.82 8.10 -14.00
C ALA A 39 0.52 8.88 -13.82
N LEU A 40 0.03 9.46 -14.89
CA LEU A 40 -1.25 10.17 -14.95
C LEU A 40 -2.24 9.33 -15.76
N GLN A 41 -3.37 8.94 -15.16
CA GLN A 41 -4.39 8.16 -15.86
C GLN A 41 -5.15 9.01 -16.88
N ASP A 42 -5.07 8.60 -18.15
CA ASP A 42 -5.83 9.13 -19.27
C ASP A 42 -6.97 8.16 -19.62
N ALA A 43 -8.04 8.21 -18.83
CA ALA A 43 -9.16 7.27 -18.99
C ALA A 43 -9.83 7.38 -20.37
N ALA A 44 -9.89 8.60 -20.95
CA ALA A 44 -10.50 8.82 -22.27
C ALA A 44 -9.73 8.16 -23.41
N LEU A 45 -8.42 7.93 -23.24
CA LEU A 45 -7.53 7.33 -24.24
C LEU A 45 -6.98 5.96 -23.83
N ASP A 46 -7.53 5.35 -22.77
CA ASP A 46 -7.16 4.02 -22.26
C ASP A 46 -5.65 3.84 -22.04
N ARG A 47 -5.00 4.88 -21.51
CA ARG A 47 -3.54 4.94 -21.34
C ARG A 47 -3.12 5.62 -20.03
N PHE A 48 -1.85 5.49 -19.71
CA PHE A 48 -1.19 6.37 -18.75
C PHE A 48 -0.20 7.28 -19.46
N LEU A 49 -0.12 8.54 -19.03
CA LEU A 49 0.96 9.45 -19.37
C LEU A 49 2.03 9.37 -18.29
N LEU A 50 3.21 8.88 -18.63
CA LEU A 50 4.33 8.74 -17.71
C LEU A 50 5.19 9.99 -17.84
N VAL A 51 5.02 10.91 -16.89
CA VAL A 51 5.75 12.18 -16.83
C VAL A 51 7.06 11.97 -16.09
N THR A 52 8.18 12.23 -16.75
CA THR A 52 9.53 12.14 -16.18
C THR A 52 10.21 13.50 -16.17
N SER A 53 11.35 13.58 -15.49
CA SER A 53 12.28 14.72 -15.60
C SER A 53 13.64 14.20 -16.10
N PRO A 54 13.95 14.34 -17.41
CA PRO A 54 15.23 13.90 -17.95
C PRO A 54 16.40 14.72 -17.39
N ALA A 55 16.22 16.04 -17.30
CA ALA A 55 17.17 17.02 -16.79
C ALA A 55 16.48 18.10 -15.94
N ALA A 56 17.27 19.01 -15.34
CA ALA A 56 16.72 20.13 -14.59
C ALA A 56 15.83 20.98 -15.50
N HIS A 57 14.64 21.35 -14.99
CA HIS A 57 13.64 22.11 -15.74
C HIS A 57 13.23 21.46 -17.07
N GLU A 58 13.34 20.15 -17.23
CA GLU A 58 12.84 19.44 -18.41
C GLU A 58 11.87 18.35 -17.96
N ILE A 59 10.80 18.20 -18.73
CA ILE A 59 9.89 17.06 -18.62
C ILE A 59 9.88 16.29 -19.93
N ASP A 60 9.62 15.00 -19.84
CA ASP A 60 9.27 14.16 -20.97
C ASP A 60 8.02 13.35 -20.62
N VAL A 61 7.16 13.10 -21.60
CA VAL A 61 5.88 12.42 -21.40
C VAL A 61 5.81 11.21 -22.33
N THR A 62 5.82 10.03 -21.73
CA THR A 62 5.70 8.77 -22.47
C THR A 62 4.29 8.20 -22.31
N PRO A 63 3.46 8.13 -23.35
CA PRO A 63 2.17 7.46 -23.28
C PRO A 63 2.34 5.94 -23.30
N ILE A 64 1.68 5.23 -22.38
CA ILE A 64 1.63 3.76 -22.34
C ILE A 64 0.16 3.32 -22.36
N PRO A 65 -0.30 2.66 -23.45
CA PRO A 65 -1.62 2.07 -23.50
C PRO A 65 -1.78 0.99 -22.41
N VAL A 66 -2.89 1.02 -21.68
CA VAL A 66 -3.17 0.06 -20.60
C VAL A 66 -4.45 -0.75 -20.81
N GLY A 67 -5.29 -0.34 -21.76
CA GLY A 67 -6.50 -1.04 -22.14
C GLY A 67 -7.75 -0.53 -21.44
N LYS A 68 -8.88 -0.90 -22.04
CA LYS A 68 -10.19 -0.38 -21.65
C LYS A 68 -10.59 -0.81 -20.24
N ASN A 69 -11.32 0.09 -19.58
CA ASN A 69 -11.97 -0.18 -18.29
C ASN A 69 -10.96 -0.64 -17.21
N VAL A 70 -9.98 0.22 -16.91
CA VAL A 70 -9.04 0.02 -15.79
C VAL A 70 -9.81 -0.12 -14.47
N THR A 71 -9.53 -1.17 -13.72
CA THR A 71 -10.24 -1.51 -12.47
C THR A 71 -9.39 -1.44 -11.23
N ALA A 72 -8.10 -1.74 -11.35
CA ALA A 72 -7.17 -1.65 -10.25
C ALA A 72 -5.82 -1.18 -10.74
N VAL A 73 -5.18 -0.35 -9.92
CA VAL A 73 -3.82 0.12 -10.12
C VAL A 73 -3.09 -0.04 -8.80
N ALA A 74 -1.88 -0.58 -8.87
CA ALA A 74 -1.02 -0.72 -7.72
C ALA A 74 0.43 -0.40 -8.09
N VAL A 75 1.19 0.09 -7.12
CA VAL A 75 2.61 0.43 -7.28
C VAL A 75 3.41 -0.45 -6.35
N SER A 76 4.53 -1.00 -6.83
CA SER A 76 5.42 -1.80 -5.98
C SER A 76 5.97 -0.98 -4.81
N PRO A 77 6.30 -1.58 -3.65
CA PRO A 77 6.81 -0.84 -2.49
C PRO A 77 8.04 0.03 -2.79
N ASN A 78 8.94 -0.47 -3.64
CA ASN A 78 10.12 0.26 -4.11
C ASN A 78 9.84 1.29 -5.22
N LYS A 79 8.57 1.45 -5.62
CA LYS A 79 8.05 2.33 -6.68
C LYS A 79 8.62 2.09 -8.08
N ARG A 80 9.32 0.97 -8.31
CA ARG A 80 9.95 0.66 -9.60
C ARG A 80 9.02 0.03 -10.61
N ARG A 81 7.89 -0.53 -10.18
CA ARG A 81 6.89 -1.14 -11.06
C ARG A 81 5.50 -0.62 -10.72
N MET A 82 4.68 -0.49 -11.75
CA MET A 82 3.27 -0.19 -11.65
C MET A 82 2.48 -1.29 -12.37
N PHE A 83 1.38 -1.70 -11.75
CA PHE A 83 0.54 -2.80 -12.19
C PHE A 83 -0.84 -2.26 -12.48
N VAL A 84 -1.32 -2.49 -13.70
CA VAL A 84 -2.59 -1.95 -14.18
C VAL A 84 -3.47 -3.08 -14.66
N LEU A 85 -4.57 -3.28 -13.96
CA LEU A 85 -5.57 -4.28 -14.27
C LEU A 85 -6.71 -3.62 -15.05
N SER A 86 -7.10 -4.24 -16.16
CA SER A 86 -8.15 -3.72 -17.05
C SER A 86 -9.11 -4.84 -17.46
N LYS A 87 -10.39 -4.50 -17.59
CA LYS A 87 -11.44 -5.47 -17.98
C LYS A 87 -11.52 -5.73 -19.48
N GLY A 88 -10.92 -4.86 -20.29
CA GLY A 88 -11.16 -4.86 -21.73
C GLY A 88 -12.62 -4.53 -22.05
N GLU A 89 -13.12 -5.00 -23.17
CA GLU A 89 -14.52 -4.80 -23.58
C GLU A 89 -15.43 -5.84 -22.93
N GLN A 90 -16.51 -5.39 -22.28
CA GLN A 90 -17.44 -6.27 -21.57
C GLN A 90 -18.90 -5.95 -21.92
N PRO A 91 -19.72 -6.94 -22.33
CA PRO A 91 -19.32 -8.30 -22.73
C PRO A 91 -18.61 -8.30 -24.09
N ARG A 92 -17.78 -9.32 -24.34
CA ARG A 92 -17.13 -9.52 -25.65
C ARG A 92 -18.10 -10.18 -26.64
N TYR A 93 -18.45 -9.47 -27.70
CA TYR A 93 -19.29 -9.92 -28.81
C TYR A 93 -18.49 -10.36 -30.04
N ARG A 94 -17.24 -9.89 -30.20
CA ARG A 94 -16.38 -10.18 -31.34
C ARG A 94 -15.01 -10.72 -30.92
N PRO A 95 -14.32 -11.49 -31.78
CA PRO A 95 -13.00 -12.02 -31.47
C PRO A 95 -11.93 -10.93 -31.21
N ASP A 96 -12.08 -9.77 -31.86
CA ASP A 96 -11.21 -8.61 -31.76
C ASP A 96 -11.54 -7.66 -30.61
N ASP A 97 -12.65 -7.88 -29.90
CA ASP A 97 -12.97 -7.14 -28.67
C ASP A 97 -11.86 -7.37 -27.64
N GLU A 98 -11.37 -6.27 -27.05
CA GLU A 98 -10.21 -6.26 -26.16
C GLU A 98 -10.41 -7.21 -24.96
N ARG A 99 -9.42 -8.07 -24.71
CA ARG A 99 -9.42 -9.00 -23.58
C ARG A 99 -9.11 -8.27 -22.27
N PRO A 100 -9.60 -8.76 -21.12
CA PRO A 100 -9.07 -8.34 -19.84
C PRO A 100 -7.58 -8.65 -19.76
N ARG A 101 -6.81 -7.76 -19.12
CA ARG A 101 -5.35 -7.91 -19.00
C ARG A 101 -4.77 -7.26 -17.76
N LEU A 102 -3.62 -7.77 -17.34
CA LEU A 102 -2.70 -7.10 -16.42
C LEU A 102 -1.51 -6.55 -17.21
N ILE A 103 -1.21 -5.26 -17.06
CA ILE A 103 -0.01 -4.63 -17.60
C ILE A 103 0.95 -4.28 -16.48
N VAL A 104 2.24 -4.50 -16.75
CA VAL A 104 3.36 -4.12 -15.88
C VAL A 104 4.15 -3.00 -16.56
N ILE A 105 4.33 -1.90 -15.86
CA ILE A 105 5.06 -0.71 -16.33
C ILE A 105 6.31 -0.55 -15.46
N ASP A 106 7.48 -0.42 -16.11
CA ASP A 106 8.71 0.03 -15.45
C ASP A 106 8.55 1.52 -15.11
N GLY A 107 8.66 1.84 -13.82
CA GLY A 107 8.50 3.18 -13.25
C GLY A 107 9.82 3.92 -13.02
N GLY A 108 10.89 3.54 -13.71
CA GLY A 108 12.20 4.18 -13.64
C GLY A 108 12.24 5.55 -14.33
N THR A 109 13.45 6.07 -14.56
CA THR A 109 13.66 7.37 -15.21
C THR A 109 13.46 7.34 -16.73
N ARG A 110 13.28 6.14 -17.30
CA ARG A 110 12.93 5.87 -18.70
C ARG A 110 11.83 4.82 -18.70
N PRO A 111 10.61 5.21 -18.31
CA PRO A 111 9.52 4.28 -18.11
C PRO A 111 9.11 3.62 -19.42
N LYS A 112 8.67 2.38 -19.34
CA LYS A 112 8.27 1.58 -20.50
C LYS A 112 7.30 0.49 -20.09
N LEU A 113 6.55 -0.02 -21.06
CA LEU A 113 5.82 -1.28 -20.90
C LEU A 113 6.84 -2.41 -20.66
N GLU A 114 6.77 -3.03 -19.49
CA GLU A 114 7.65 -4.14 -19.11
C GLU A 114 7.03 -5.48 -19.53
N SER A 115 5.73 -5.68 -19.28
CA SER A 115 5.03 -6.93 -19.61
C SER A 115 3.52 -6.70 -19.74
N SER A 116 2.84 -7.62 -20.44
CA SER A 116 1.38 -7.65 -20.59
C SER A 116 0.89 -9.09 -20.54
N PHE A 117 -0.17 -9.33 -19.77
CA PHE A 117 -0.77 -10.64 -19.57
C PHE A 117 -2.25 -10.59 -19.89
N ASP A 118 -2.66 -11.30 -20.93
CA ASP A 118 -4.08 -11.56 -21.16
C ASP A 118 -4.62 -12.42 -20.02
N LEU A 119 -5.82 -12.07 -19.57
CA LEU A 119 -6.58 -12.79 -18.56
C LEU A 119 -7.78 -13.46 -19.22
N ASP A 120 -8.25 -14.51 -18.58
CA ASP A 120 -9.44 -15.23 -19.02
C ASP A 120 -10.70 -14.53 -18.50
N ASP A 121 -10.67 -14.02 -17.26
CA ASP A 121 -11.76 -13.27 -16.64
C ASP A 121 -11.38 -11.80 -16.33
N PRO A 122 -12.37 -10.88 -16.35
CA PRO A 122 -12.22 -9.50 -15.91
C PRO A 122 -12.10 -9.39 -14.39
N LEU A 123 -10.87 -9.33 -13.87
CA LEU A 123 -10.59 -9.17 -12.44
C LEU A 123 -10.67 -7.69 -12.01
N SER A 124 -10.94 -7.44 -10.71
CA SER A 124 -11.10 -6.07 -10.18
C SER A 124 -10.24 -5.70 -8.98
N LYS A 125 -9.48 -6.62 -8.38
CA LYS A 125 -8.58 -6.30 -7.26
C LYS A 125 -7.17 -6.80 -7.47
N LEU A 126 -6.22 -6.11 -6.81
CA LEU A 126 -4.81 -6.46 -6.74
C LEU A 126 -4.35 -6.54 -5.27
N ALA A 127 -3.43 -7.46 -4.99
CA ALA A 127 -2.64 -7.48 -3.77
C ALA A 127 -1.15 -7.58 -4.14
N ILE A 128 -0.33 -6.77 -3.48
CA ILE A 128 1.10 -6.62 -3.79
C ILE A 128 1.91 -7.22 -2.66
N ASP A 129 2.87 -8.05 -3.03
CA ASP A 129 3.86 -8.57 -2.11
C ASP A 129 4.78 -7.43 -1.61
N PRO A 130 4.88 -7.19 -0.28
CA PRO A 130 5.82 -6.24 0.28
C PRO A 130 7.29 -6.50 -0.10
N GLN A 131 7.66 -7.76 -0.35
CA GLN A 131 9.01 -8.14 -0.80
C GLN A 131 9.21 -7.92 -2.31
N GLY A 132 8.12 -7.72 -3.07
CA GLY A 132 8.15 -7.42 -4.50
C GLY A 132 8.39 -8.64 -5.40
N GLU A 133 8.20 -9.85 -4.90
CA GLU A 133 8.36 -11.10 -5.65
C GLU A 133 7.04 -11.55 -6.30
N TRP A 134 5.89 -11.14 -5.76
CA TRP A 134 4.59 -11.59 -6.22
C TRP A 134 3.54 -10.49 -6.34
N ILE A 135 2.53 -10.77 -7.16
CA ILE A 135 1.27 -10.04 -7.23
C ILE A 135 0.15 -11.04 -7.35
N ALA A 136 -0.97 -10.76 -6.70
CA ALA A 136 -2.21 -11.49 -6.90
C ALA A 136 -3.29 -10.57 -7.48
N ALA A 137 -3.99 -11.04 -8.52
CA ALA A 137 -5.24 -10.46 -8.99
C ALA A 137 -6.39 -11.39 -8.63
N TYR A 138 -7.51 -10.83 -8.17
CA TYR A 138 -8.66 -11.60 -7.70
C TYR A 138 -9.96 -10.80 -7.86
N GLU A 139 -11.08 -11.44 -7.52
CA GLU A 139 -12.45 -10.92 -7.68
C GLU A 139 -12.79 -10.68 -9.15
N ALA A 140 -13.29 -11.71 -9.80
CA ALA A 140 -13.80 -11.61 -11.17
C ALA A 140 -15.17 -10.90 -11.19
N ASP A 141 -15.38 -10.08 -12.21
CA ASP A 141 -16.63 -9.37 -12.49
C ASP A 141 -17.19 -9.82 -13.85
N SER A 142 -17.79 -11.01 -13.86
CA SER A 142 -18.43 -11.63 -15.02
C SER A 142 -19.81 -12.20 -14.64
N THR A 143 -20.59 -12.69 -15.62
CA THR A 143 -21.94 -13.21 -15.36
C THR A 143 -21.95 -14.44 -14.46
N VAL A 144 -20.94 -15.31 -14.59
CA VAL A 144 -20.71 -16.46 -13.70
C VAL A 144 -19.24 -16.46 -13.37
N THR A 145 -18.92 -16.16 -12.11
CA THR A 145 -17.55 -16.05 -11.64
C THR A 145 -17.24 -17.16 -10.66
N ASN A 146 -16.00 -17.63 -10.69
CA ASN A 146 -15.42 -18.33 -9.55
C ASN A 146 -14.73 -17.28 -8.66
N PRO A 147 -15.37 -16.78 -7.59
CA PRO A 147 -14.77 -15.74 -6.75
C PRO A 147 -13.50 -16.23 -6.03
N ASN A 148 -13.28 -17.54 -5.97
CA ASN A 148 -12.13 -18.18 -5.32
C ASN A 148 -10.97 -18.43 -6.28
N GLU A 149 -11.06 -18.02 -7.55
CA GLU A 149 -9.88 -18.00 -8.41
C GLU A 149 -9.00 -16.79 -8.09
N ILE A 150 -7.71 -17.06 -7.90
CA ILE A 150 -6.66 -16.07 -7.71
C ILE A 150 -5.63 -16.27 -8.82
N VAL A 151 -5.30 -15.19 -9.52
CA VAL A 151 -4.25 -15.21 -10.54
C VAL A 151 -2.99 -14.61 -9.93
N LEU A 152 -1.95 -15.42 -9.83
CA LEU A 152 -0.65 -15.06 -9.27
C LEU A 152 0.34 -14.75 -10.39
N PHE A 153 1.08 -13.66 -10.19
CA PHE A 153 2.16 -13.22 -11.07
C PHE A 153 3.46 -13.23 -10.28
N SER A 154 4.40 -14.09 -10.66
CA SER A 154 5.77 -14.05 -10.12
C SER A 154 6.53 -12.93 -10.81
N LEU A 155 7.32 -12.17 -10.06
CA LEU A 155 8.07 -11.00 -10.53
C LEU A 155 9.56 -11.25 -10.69
N GLU A 156 10.02 -12.45 -10.34
CA GLU A 156 11.39 -12.97 -10.54
C GLU A 156 11.53 -13.66 -11.90
N ASP A 157 12.71 -13.57 -12.53
CA ASP A 157 13.05 -14.23 -13.81
C ASP A 157 12.00 -14.14 -14.93
N GLY A 158 11.47 -12.93 -15.13
CA GLY A 158 10.44 -12.64 -16.13
C GLY A 158 9.05 -12.98 -15.56
N VAL A 159 8.10 -12.06 -15.75
CA VAL A 159 6.82 -12.19 -15.05
C VAL A 159 6.05 -13.41 -15.58
N THR A 160 5.79 -14.40 -14.72
CA THR A 160 5.01 -15.61 -15.08
C THR A 160 3.64 -15.58 -14.42
N ARG A 161 2.61 -16.08 -15.12
CA ARG A 161 1.20 -16.10 -14.67
C ARG A 161 0.78 -17.52 -14.32
N ARG A 162 0.17 -17.72 -13.14
CA ARG A 162 -0.50 -18.97 -12.72
C ARG A 162 -1.84 -18.68 -12.07
N SER A 163 -2.89 -19.42 -12.45
CA SER A 163 -4.17 -19.39 -11.73
C SER A 163 -4.19 -20.46 -10.63
N LYS A 164 -4.76 -20.14 -9.47
CA LYS A 164 -5.08 -21.09 -8.40
C LYS A 164 -6.50 -20.86 -7.91
N THR A 165 -7.34 -21.89 -7.92
CA THR A 165 -8.64 -21.86 -7.24
C THR A 165 -8.46 -22.36 -5.82
N ILE A 166 -8.84 -21.55 -4.84
CA ILE A 166 -8.83 -21.96 -3.43
C ILE A 166 -10.15 -22.64 -3.05
N ARG A 167 -10.09 -23.57 -2.10
CA ARG A 167 -11.28 -24.07 -1.41
C ARG A 167 -11.68 -23.08 -0.32
N SER A 168 -12.98 -22.92 -0.11
CA SER A 168 -13.54 -22.12 0.99
C SER A 168 -14.77 -22.81 1.56
N PHE A 169 -15.22 -22.42 2.75
CA PHE A 169 -16.47 -22.88 3.37
C PHE A 169 -17.66 -22.07 2.84
N GLY A 170 -17.70 -21.85 1.52
CA GLY A 170 -18.69 -21.03 0.82
C GLY A 170 -18.39 -19.51 0.89
N GLY A 171 -17.20 -19.14 1.33
CA GLY A 171 -16.74 -17.75 1.38
C GLY A 171 -16.05 -17.29 0.11
N PHE A 172 -15.80 -15.98 0.03
CA PHE A 172 -15.08 -15.34 -1.07
C PHE A 172 -13.97 -14.40 -0.56
N PRO A 173 -12.85 -14.25 -1.29
CA PRO A 173 -11.72 -13.42 -0.88
C PRO A 173 -12.11 -11.95 -0.67
N LEU A 174 -11.60 -11.36 0.41
CA LEU A 174 -11.77 -9.95 0.74
C LEU A 174 -10.44 -9.19 0.73
N GLU A 175 -9.38 -9.83 1.21
CA GLU A 175 -8.02 -9.31 1.28
C GLU A 175 -7.02 -10.47 1.22
N LEU A 176 -5.84 -10.20 0.66
CA LEU A 176 -4.77 -11.16 0.48
C LEU A 176 -3.52 -10.60 1.16
N VAL A 177 -2.91 -11.39 2.05
CA VAL A 177 -1.73 -11.00 2.84
C VAL A 177 -0.57 -11.93 2.51
N PHE A 178 0.57 -11.36 2.10
CA PHE A 178 1.81 -12.10 1.88
C PHE A 178 2.57 -12.20 3.20
N THR A 179 3.05 -13.40 3.55
CA THR A 179 3.90 -13.58 4.72
C THR A 179 5.37 -13.34 4.40
N ASP A 180 6.14 -13.01 5.43
CA ASP A 180 7.57 -13.32 5.44
C ASP A 180 7.78 -14.85 5.51
N PRO A 181 9.01 -15.36 5.30
CA PRO A 181 9.27 -16.78 5.45
C PRO A 181 8.90 -17.26 6.86
N LEU A 182 8.13 -18.35 6.92
CA LEU A 182 7.73 -19.05 8.13
C LEU A 182 8.39 -20.44 8.14
N THR A 183 9.13 -20.73 9.20
CA THR A 183 9.87 -21.95 9.48
C THR A 183 8.89 -23.02 9.92
N LEU A 184 8.62 -23.94 9.01
CA LEU A 184 7.71 -25.05 9.26
C LEU A 184 8.34 -26.07 10.22
N PRO A 185 7.52 -26.93 10.86
CA PRO A 185 8.02 -28.02 11.72
C PRO A 185 9.00 -28.99 11.05
N SER A 186 9.01 -29.05 9.72
CA SER A 186 10.00 -29.82 8.94
C SER A 186 11.39 -29.16 8.89
N GLY A 187 11.53 -27.93 9.39
CA GLY A 187 12.72 -27.09 9.33
C GLY A 187 12.85 -26.27 8.04
N SER A 188 11.94 -26.40 7.07
CA SER A 188 11.96 -25.58 5.85
C SER A 188 11.20 -24.27 6.05
N ALA A 189 11.84 -23.13 5.76
CA ALA A 189 11.17 -21.84 5.71
C ALA A 189 10.36 -21.68 4.41
N ARG A 190 9.12 -21.20 4.50
CA ARG A 190 8.23 -20.98 3.35
C ARG A 190 7.43 -19.70 3.49
N ARG A 191 7.16 -19.08 2.35
CA ARG A 191 6.24 -17.93 2.28
C ARG A 191 4.84 -18.40 1.89
N PHE A 192 3.84 -17.77 2.47
CA PHE A 192 2.45 -18.05 2.20
C PHE A 192 1.72 -16.80 1.70
N LEU A 193 0.72 -17.02 0.85
CA LEU A 193 -0.36 -16.08 0.65
C LEU A 193 -1.52 -16.50 1.54
N VAL A 194 -1.83 -15.67 2.54
CA VAL A 194 -3.01 -15.83 3.38
C VAL A 194 -4.17 -15.09 2.72
N VAL A 195 -5.15 -15.85 2.26
CA VAL A 195 -6.39 -15.33 1.69
C VAL A 195 -7.41 -15.19 2.79
N ARG A 196 -7.79 -13.96 3.11
CA ARG A 196 -8.83 -13.64 4.07
C ARG A 196 -10.17 -13.55 3.35
N THR A 197 -11.10 -14.45 3.64
CA THR A 197 -12.44 -14.42 3.06
C THR A 197 -13.43 -13.72 3.99
N ASP A 198 -14.72 -13.71 3.63
CA ASP A 198 -15.79 -13.20 4.49
C ASP A 198 -16.08 -14.08 5.71
N ARG A 199 -15.48 -15.28 5.82
CA ARG A 199 -15.82 -16.28 6.86
C ARG A 199 -14.71 -17.23 7.29
N ASP A 200 -13.63 -17.31 6.52
CA ASP A 200 -12.53 -18.23 6.73
C ASP A 200 -11.20 -17.59 6.28
N ILE A 201 -10.11 -18.32 6.50
CA ILE A 201 -8.81 -17.99 5.93
C ILE A 201 -8.25 -19.20 5.19
N THR A 202 -7.48 -18.96 4.14
CA THR A 202 -6.81 -20.00 3.37
C THR A 202 -5.34 -19.68 3.19
N LEU A 203 -4.45 -20.64 3.48
CA LEU A 203 -3.02 -20.52 3.26
C LEU A 203 -2.65 -21.20 1.94
N VAL A 204 -2.04 -20.43 1.03
CA VAL A 204 -1.47 -20.90 -0.24
C VAL A 204 0.05 -20.86 -0.14
N ASP A 205 0.71 -21.99 -0.36
CA ASP A 205 2.18 -22.09 -0.39
C ASP A 205 2.72 -21.45 -1.68
N LEU A 206 3.50 -20.38 -1.54
CA LEU A 206 4.06 -19.64 -2.69
C LEU A 206 5.25 -20.35 -3.35
N SER A 207 5.88 -21.31 -2.66
CA SER A 207 6.99 -22.09 -3.21
C SER A 207 6.52 -23.15 -4.22
N ASP A 208 5.26 -23.57 -4.13
CA ASP A 208 4.68 -24.60 -4.99
C ASP A 208 3.15 -24.46 -5.03
N LEU A 209 2.66 -23.78 -6.07
CA LEU A 209 1.24 -23.50 -6.25
C LEU A 209 0.40 -24.75 -6.54
N ASP A 210 1.02 -25.89 -6.86
CA ASP A 210 0.33 -27.16 -7.11
C ASP A 210 0.05 -27.91 -5.79
N ARG A 211 0.70 -27.52 -4.68
CA ARG A 211 0.36 -28.03 -3.34
C ARG A 211 -1.05 -27.62 -2.94
N SER A 212 -1.70 -28.52 -2.21
CA SER A 212 -3.01 -28.25 -1.64
C SER A 212 -2.92 -27.12 -0.61
N GLU A 213 -3.78 -26.14 -0.77
CA GLU A 213 -4.00 -25.08 0.20
C GLU A 213 -4.61 -25.63 1.51
N ILE A 214 -4.44 -24.88 2.60
CA ILE A 214 -5.06 -25.20 3.89
C ILE A 214 -6.07 -24.11 4.25
N THR A 215 -7.35 -24.47 4.22
CA THR A 215 -8.45 -23.60 4.64
C THR A 215 -8.82 -23.88 6.09
N VAL A 216 -8.83 -22.84 6.92
CA VAL A 216 -9.20 -22.92 8.34
C VAL A 216 -10.59 -22.30 8.51
N LYS A 217 -11.55 -23.10 8.97
CA LYS A 217 -12.88 -22.60 9.35
C LYS A 217 -12.77 -21.78 10.63
N LEU A 218 -13.30 -20.55 10.61
CA LEU A 218 -13.38 -19.70 11.79
C LEU A 218 -14.65 -20.00 12.60
N PRO A 219 -14.66 -19.66 13.90
CA PRO A 219 -15.85 -19.86 14.73
C PRO A 219 -17.07 -19.12 14.18
N GLU A 220 -18.25 -19.58 14.57
CA GLU A 220 -19.51 -18.90 14.33
C GLU A 220 -19.90 -18.16 15.62
N THR A 221 -20.58 -17.03 15.48
CA THR A 221 -21.22 -16.32 16.60
C THR A 221 -22.25 -17.20 17.30
N GLU A 222 -22.71 -16.81 18.50
CA GLU A 222 -23.78 -17.53 19.21
C GLU A 222 -25.07 -17.69 18.36
N GLU A 223 -25.33 -16.76 17.45
CA GLU A 223 -26.46 -16.81 16.51
C GLU A 223 -26.22 -17.73 15.29
N GLY A 224 -25.10 -18.45 15.24
CA GLY A 224 -24.71 -19.30 14.12
C GLY A 224 -24.29 -18.53 12.86
N LYS A 225 -24.03 -17.22 12.97
CA LYS A 225 -23.51 -16.42 11.85
C LYS A 225 -21.99 -16.55 11.83
N SER A 226 -21.42 -16.68 10.64
CA SER A 226 -19.96 -16.69 10.50
C SER A 226 -19.35 -15.35 10.93
N THR A 227 -18.26 -15.41 11.69
CA THR A 227 -17.46 -14.24 12.04
C THR A 227 -16.53 -13.87 10.89
N ARG A 228 -16.53 -12.59 10.51
CA ARG A 228 -15.65 -12.09 9.45
C ARG A 228 -14.24 -11.84 10.00
N PRO A 229 -13.19 -12.42 9.43
CA PRO A 229 -11.82 -12.07 9.80
C PRO A 229 -11.50 -10.62 9.41
N ALA A 230 -10.91 -9.86 10.33
CA ALA A 230 -10.66 -8.42 10.22
C ALA A 230 -9.17 -8.05 10.18
N GLN A 231 -8.28 -8.93 10.64
CA GLN A 231 -6.83 -8.78 10.57
C GLN A 231 -6.19 -10.16 10.68
N VAL A 232 -5.09 -10.40 9.97
CA VAL A 232 -4.22 -11.55 10.18
C VAL A 232 -2.82 -11.03 10.44
N VAL A 233 -2.16 -11.56 11.47
CA VAL A 233 -0.74 -11.35 11.76
C VAL A 233 -0.03 -12.69 11.87
N PHE A 234 1.28 -12.69 11.66
CA PHE A 234 2.11 -13.89 11.67
C PHE A 234 3.47 -13.56 12.29
N ASP A 235 4.13 -14.58 12.83
CA ASP A 235 5.48 -14.51 13.36
C ASP A 235 6.18 -15.85 13.13
N ASP A 236 7.49 -15.81 12.87
CA ASP A 236 8.30 -17.00 12.57
C ASP A 236 8.60 -17.87 13.81
N GLY A 237 8.20 -17.43 14.99
CA GLY A 237 8.48 -18.10 16.25
C GLY A 237 9.90 -17.86 16.73
N ASP A 238 10.36 -18.66 17.69
CA ASP A 238 11.75 -18.72 18.10
C ASP A 238 12.60 -19.36 16.98
N PRO A 239 13.66 -18.68 16.47
CA PRO A 239 14.53 -19.23 15.44
C PRO A 239 15.26 -20.52 15.87
N ASP A 240 15.38 -20.78 17.17
CA ASP A 240 15.99 -21.99 17.72
C ASP A 240 14.97 -23.16 17.88
N GLU A 241 13.67 -22.91 17.68
CA GLU A 241 12.59 -23.90 17.80
C GLU A 241 11.84 -24.11 16.46
N PRO A 242 12.22 -25.11 15.65
CA PRO A 242 11.56 -25.38 14.37
C PRO A 242 10.07 -25.68 14.54
N GLY A 243 9.23 -25.00 13.76
CA GLY A 243 7.77 -25.13 13.85
C GLY A 243 7.11 -24.21 14.88
N ASP A 244 7.86 -23.28 15.47
CA ASP A 244 7.28 -22.27 16.35
C ASP A 244 6.57 -21.12 15.61
N ALA A 245 6.57 -21.13 14.27
CA ALA A 245 5.79 -20.16 13.50
C ALA A 245 4.30 -20.20 13.87
N ARG A 246 3.69 -19.00 13.98
CA ARG A 246 2.30 -18.79 14.40
C ARG A 246 1.59 -17.81 13.48
N LEU A 247 0.27 -17.96 13.39
CA LEU A 247 -0.61 -16.94 12.85
C LEU A 247 -1.70 -16.61 13.87
N ALA A 248 -2.20 -15.38 13.83
CA ALA A 248 -3.34 -14.97 14.64
C ALA A 248 -4.36 -14.21 13.79
N VAL A 249 -5.65 -14.47 14.03
CA VAL A 249 -6.76 -13.87 13.28
C VAL A 249 -7.65 -13.09 14.24
N ARG A 250 -7.73 -11.78 14.02
CA ARG A 250 -8.70 -10.92 14.69
C ARG A 250 -10.05 -11.04 14.01
N LEU A 251 -11.11 -11.29 14.77
CA LEU A 251 -12.47 -11.37 14.26
C LEU A 251 -13.17 -10.00 14.34
N GLN A 252 -14.01 -9.68 13.36
CA GLN A 252 -14.70 -8.40 13.30
C GLN A 252 -15.79 -8.32 14.36
N GLY A 253 -15.63 -7.42 15.33
CA GLY A 253 -16.66 -7.13 16.34
C GLY A 253 -16.73 -8.13 17.49
N GLU A 254 -15.89 -9.17 17.47
CA GLU A 254 -15.82 -10.19 18.52
C GLU A 254 -14.65 -9.91 19.46
N SER A 255 -14.73 -10.41 20.69
CA SER A 255 -13.60 -10.38 21.64
C SER A 255 -12.58 -11.50 21.39
N ASP A 256 -13.00 -12.55 20.69
CA ASP A 256 -12.19 -13.73 20.43
C ASP A 256 -11.15 -13.47 19.34
N ILE A 257 -9.98 -14.05 19.55
CA ILE A 257 -8.88 -14.13 18.58
C ILE A 257 -8.61 -15.61 18.32
N VAL A 258 -8.42 -15.96 17.04
CA VAL A 258 -8.04 -17.33 16.65
C VAL A 258 -6.53 -17.39 16.45
N LEU A 259 -5.84 -18.07 17.36
CA LEU A 259 -4.43 -18.46 17.24
C LEU A 259 -4.34 -19.72 16.38
N LEU A 260 -3.36 -19.79 15.48
CA LEU A 260 -3.13 -20.92 14.60
C LEU A 260 -1.71 -21.44 14.80
N ASP A 261 -1.63 -22.66 15.31
CA ASP A 261 -0.36 -23.35 15.51
C ASP A 261 -0.03 -24.23 14.32
N LEU A 262 1.20 -24.11 13.82
CA LEU A 262 1.72 -24.96 12.75
C LEU A 262 2.33 -26.22 13.37
N GLY A 263 1.56 -27.31 13.37
CA GLY A 263 1.97 -28.61 13.92
C GLY A 263 2.68 -29.50 12.91
N ALA A 264 3.35 -30.55 13.40
CA ALA A 264 4.03 -31.53 12.56
C ALA A 264 3.14 -32.15 11.47
N ALA A 265 3.79 -32.70 10.44
CA ALA A 265 3.16 -33.43 9.34
C ALA A 265 2.19 -34.50 9.85
N SER A 266 1.04 -34.63 9.18
CA SER A 266 0.04 -35.65 9.49
C SER A 266 -0.64 -36.11 8.20
N GLY A 267 -0.64 -37.44 7.98
CA GLY A 267 -1.11 -38.03 6.73
C GLY A 267 -0.31 -37.53 5.53
N ASP A 268 -1.00 -37.10 4.48
CA ASP A 268 -0.39 -36.59 3.25
C ASP A 268 0.01 -35.09 3.33
N ARG A 269 -0.15 -34.44 4.50
CA ARG A 269 0.20 -33.03 4.70
C ARG A 269 1.54 -32.90 5.40
N GLU A 270 2.39 -32.00 4.88
CA GLU A 270 3.72 -31.71 5.43
C GLU A 270 3.67 -30.93 6.77
N PHE A 271 2.53 -30.32 7.09
CA PHE A 271 2.25 -29.71 8.39
C PHE A 271 0.73 -29.70 8.65
N THR A 272 0.36 -29.50 9.91
CA THR A 272 -1.03 -29.32 10.34
C THR A 272 -1.24 -27.90 10.84
N ILE A 273 -2.49 -27.43 10.81
CA ILE A 273 -2.87 -26.16 11.43
C ILE A 273 -3.92 -26.45 12.49
N THR A 274 -3.63 -26.08 13.74
CA THR A 274 -4.56 -26.25 14.86
C THR A 274 -5.05 -24.89 15.32
N PRO A 275 -6.36 -24.58 15.20
CA PRO A 275 -6.91 -23.35 15.71
C PRO A 275 -7.16 -23.44 17.22
N ASN A 276 -6.71 -22.44 17.95
CA ASN A 276 -6.99 -22.19 19.36
C ASN A 276 -7.68 -20.83 19.50
N ILE A 277 -8.69 -20.73 20.37
CA ILE A 277 -9.45 -19.49 20.57
C ILE A 277 -9.07 -18.91 21.92
N VAL A 278 -8.79 -17.60 21.94
CA VAL A 278 -8.51 -16.84 23.16
C VAL A 278 -9.38 -15.60 23.22
N ASP A 279 -9.95 -15.31 24.39
CA ASP A 279 -10.68 -14.07 24.64
C ASP A 279 -9.68 -12.95 24.95
N ALA A 280 -9.69 -11.87 24.15
CA ALA A 280 -8.88 -10.68 24.40
C ALA A 280 -9.39 -9.86 25.60
N GLY A 281 -10.51 -10.25 26.21
CA GLY A 281 -11.18 -9.49 27.26
C GLY A 281 -11.90 -8.27 26.69
N GLY A 282 -12.55 -8.40 25.54
CA GLY A 282 -13.24 -7.32 24.83
C GLY A 282 -12.78 -7.17 23.39
N VAL A 283 -13.55 -6.45 22.57
CA VAL A 283 -13.32 -6.36 21.11
C VAL A 283 -11.98 -5.69 20.80
N PRO A 284 -10.99 -6.42 20.25
CA PRO A 284 -9.72 -5.83 19.91
C PRO A 284 -9.80 -5.02 18.61
N SER A 285 -9.12 -3.89 18.56
CA SER A 285 -9.02 -3.05 17.35
C SER A 285 -7.80 -3.37 16.49
N ALA A 286 -6.74 -3.85 17.11
CA ALA A 286 -5.49 -4.24 16.47
C ALA A 286 -4.86 -5.40 17.24
N ILE A 287 -4.22 -6.32 16.52
CA ILE A 287 -3.35 -7.35 17.08
C ILE A 287 -1.97 -7.30 16.42
N ASP A 288 -0.93 -7.73 17.13
CA ASP A 288 0.42 -7.95 16.59
C ASP A 288 1.21 -8.92 17.47
N PHE A 289 2.14 -9.67 16.88
CA PHE A 289 3.07 -10.49 17.64
C PHE A 289 4.24 -9.63 18.13
N VAL A 290 4.62 -9.81 19.40
CA VAL A 290 5.66 -9.03 20.07
C VAL A 290 6.52 -9.89 20.97
N ARG A 291 7.82 -9.59 21.05
CA ARG A 291 8.76 -10.20 21.98
C ARG A 291 8.73 -9.49 23.32
N THR A 292 8.70 -10.27 24.39
CA THR A 292 8.81 -9.81 25.78
C THR A 292 9.97 -10.54 26.47
N ASP A 293 10.27 -10.17 27.70
CA ASP A 293 11.24 -10.89 28.53
C ASP A 293 10.76 -12.30 28.92
N GLY A 294 9.44 -12.54 28.82
CA GLY A 294 8.82 -13.85 28.93
C GLY A 294 8.66 -14.62 27.62
N GLY A 295 9.24 -14.15 26.51
CA GLY A 295 9.13 -14.77 25.18
C GLY A 295 8.10 -14.10 24.28
N LEU A 296 7.67 -14.82 23.23
CA LEU A 296 6.68 -14.34 22.26
C LEU A 296 5.31 -14.13 22.93
N ARG A 297 4.65 -13.02 22.61
CA ARG A 297 3.27 -12.72 23.02
C ARG A 297 2.49 -12.20 21.83
N LEU A 298 1.19 -12.48 21.80
CA LEU A 298 0.26 -11.76 20.95
C LEU A 298 -0.29 -10.56 21.72
N ALA A 299 -0.01 -9.35 21.26
CA ALA A 299 -0.60 -8.13 21.78
C ALA A 299 -1.95 -7.85 21.11
N ALA A 300 -2.98 -7.56 21.90
CA ALA A 300 -4.30 -7.17 21.44
C ALA A 300 -4.75 -5.86 22.10
N LEU A 301 -4.93 -4.79 21.32
CA LEU A 301 -5.45 -3.52 21.85
C LEU A 301 -6.96 -3.59 22.03
N VAL A 302 -7.47 -3.26 23.21
CA VAL A 302 -8.91 -3.24 23.54
C VAL A 302 -9.32 -1.81 23.94
N PRO A 303 -9.66 -0.95 22.96
CA PRO A 303 -9.82 0.48 23.20
C PRO A 303 -10.97 0.80 24.15
N THR A 304 -12.07 0.03 24.09
CA THR A 304 -13.26 0.20 24.94
C THR A 304 -12.96 0.03 26.43
N ARG A 305 -11.85 -0.63 26.77
CA ARG A 305 -11.37 -0.82 28.14
C ARG A 305 -10.09 -0.05 28.45
N LYS A 306 -9.58 0.75 27.50
CA LYS A 306 -8.29 1.47 27.61
C LYS A 306 -7.16 0.54 28.07
N GLN A 307 -7.02 -0.61 27.42
CA GLN A 307 -6.03 -1.60 27.79
C GLN A 307 -5.51 -2.33 26.55
N ALA A 308 -4.45 -3.09 26.74
CA ALA A 308 -4.12 -4.22 25.89
C ALA A 308 -4.10 -5.51 26.70
N THR A 309 -4.31 -6.62 25.99
CA THR A 309 -4.15 -7.97 26.51
C THR A 309 -2.96 -8.58 25.80
N LEU A 310 -1.95 -9.05 26.56
CA LEU A 310 -0.92 -9.93 26.00
C LEU A 310 -1.32 -11.37 26.23
N VAL A 311 -1.39 -12.13 25.14
CA VAL A 311 -1.66 -13.56 25.17
C VAL A 311 -0.35 -14.31 24.99
N ASP A 312 -0.09 -15.26 25.87
CA ASP A 312 0.92 -16.30 25.67
C ASP A 312 0.39 -17.30 24.62
N PRO A 313 0.99 -17.38 23.42
CA PRO A 313 0.42 -18.15 22.33
C PRO A 313 0.45 -19.66 22.57
N GLU A 314 1.32 -20.16 23.46
CA GLU A 314 1.41 -21.60 23.78
C GLU A 314 0.38 -22.01 24.82
N THR A 315 0.26 -21.22 25.89
CA THR A 315 -0.57 -21.58 27.05
C THR A 315 -1.96 -20.94 27.00
N THR A 316 -2.18 -20.01 26.08
CA THR A 316 -3.35 -19.11 26.01
C THR A 316 -3.54 -18.22 27.25
N ALA A 317 -2.57 -18.18 28.15
CA ALA A 317 -2.62 -17.34 29.34
C ALA A 317 -2.59 -15.87 28.95
N THR A 318 -3.42 -15.05 29.61
CA THR A 318 -3.58 -13.64 29.27
C THR A 318 -3.07 -12.73 30.38
N GLU A 319 -2.44 -11.62 30.00
CA GLU A 319 -2.03 -10.56 30.91
C GLU A 319 -2.58 -9.18 30.52
N THR A 320 -3.22 -8.56 31.51
CA THR A 320 -3.67 -7.17 31.65
C THR A 320 -2.65 -6.04 31.47
N VAL A 321 -2.69 -5.16 30.47
CA VAL A 321 -1.96 -3.87 30.52
C VAL A 321 -2.90 -2.67 30.36
N THR A 322 -3.08 -1.90 31.42
CA THR A 322 -3.94 -0.71 31.41
C THR A 322 -3.22 0.50 30.82
N PHE A 323 -3.94 1.28 30.02
CA PHE A 323 -3.46 2.48 29.34
C PHE A 323 -4.14 3.74 29.92
N PRO A 324 -3.47 4.92 29.86
CA PRO A 324 -4.07 6.17 30.31
C PRO A 324 -5.25 6.62 29.42
N VAL A 325 -5.22 6.25 28.13
CA VAL A 325 -6.23 6.58 27.12
C VAL A 325 -6.54 5.36 26.23
N ALA A 326 -7.59 5.46 25.42
CA ALA A 326 -7.98 4.42 24.48
C ALA A 326 -7.14 4.51 23.20
N TYR A 327 -6.08 3.71 23.09
CA TYR A 327 -5.36 3.52 21.84
C TYR A 327 -6.05 2.46 20.98
N SER A 328 -6.13 2.69 19.67
CA SER A 328 -6.82 1.81 18.72
C SER A 328 -5.93 1.25 17.63
N SER A 329 -4.70 1.75 17.52
CA SER A 329 -3.73 1.39 16.50
C SER A 329 -2.36 1.19 17.13
N MET A 330 -1.59 0.26 16.55
CA MET A 330 -0.29 -0.18 17.04
C MET A 330 0.62 -0.48 15.84
N THR A 331 1.91 -0.21 16.01
CA THR A 331 2.98 -0.75 15.15
C THR A 331 4.19 -1.04 16.00
N ARG A 332 4.85 -2.17 15.74
CA ARG A 332 6.18 -2.45 16.30
C ARG A 332 7.21 -1.48 15.69
N ILE A 333 8.08 -0.93 16.52
CA ILE A 333 9.12 0.04 16.13
C ILE A 333 10.53 -0.37 16.55
N THR A 334 10.69 -1.58 17.11
CA THR A 334 11.97 -2.10 17.62
C THR A 334 13.10 -2.01 16.58
N ASP A 335 12.81 -2.40 15.34
CA ASP A 335 13.80 -2.40 14.26
C ASP A 335 14.04 -1.01 13.64
N ALA A 336 13.27 0.00 14.05
CA ALA A 336 13.37 1.37 13.57
C ALA A 336 14.21 2.27 14.50
N VAL A 337 14.65 1.75 15.65
CA VAL A 337 15.54 2.45 16.61
C VAL A 337 16.91 1.78 16.65
N SER A 338 17.97 2.58 16.75
CA SER A 338 19.36 2.10 16.74
C SER A 338 19.76 1.35 18.00
N SER A 339 19.09 1.66 19.12
CA SER A 339 19.33 1.06 20.43
C SER A 339 18.00 0.59 21.04
N PRO A 340 17.40 -0.50 20.53
CA PRO A 340 16.18 -1.03 21.09
C PRO A 340 16.39 -1.45 22.57
N PRO A 341 15.36 -1.34 23.43
CA PRO A 341 15.44 -1.83 24.79
C PRO A 341 15.85 -3.31 24.85
N VAL A 342 16.67 -3.66 25.83
CA VAL A 342 17.06 -5.05 26.05
C VAL A 342 15.86 -5.84 26.55
N GLY A 343 15.63 -7.02 25.98
CA GLY A 343 14.68 -7.99 26.50
C GLY A 343 13.23 -7.80 26.07
N GLY A 344 12.93 -7.01 25.03
CA GLY A 344 11.60 -6.98 24.44
C GLY A 344 11.41 -5.88 23.39
N ASP A 345 10.28 -5.97 22.70
CA ASP A 345 9.90 -5.03 21.66
C ASP A 345 9.45 -3.67 22.22
N VAL A 346 9.36 -2.69 21.32
CA VAL A 346 8.65 -1.45 21.58
C VAL A 346 7.56 -1.28 20.53
N ALA A 347 6.34 -1.04 21.00
CA ALA A 347 5.21 -0.69 20.15
C ALA A 347 4.89 0.80 20.27
N LEU A 348 4.65 1.46 19.14
CA LEU A 348 4.07 2.80 19.08
C LEU A 348 2.54 2.66 19.00
N LEU A 349 1.84 3.34 19.90
CA LEU A 349 0.39 3.32 20.03
C LEU A 349 -0.21 4.68 19.67
N TRP A 350 -1.34 4.68 18.96
CA TRP A 350 -2.08 5.89 18.62
C TRP A 350 -3.58 5.62 18.45
N SER A 351 -4.36 6.69 18.33
CA SER A 351 -5.79 6.65 18.07
C SER A 351 -6.27 7.96 17.47
N LYS A 352 -7.27 7.86 16.57
CA LYS A 352 -7.99 9.02 16.03
C LYS A 352 -8.92 9.69 17.05
N ASP A 353 -9.18 9.01 18.17
CA ASP A 353 -10.10 9.45 19.23
C ASP A 353 -9.37 9.89 20.51
N ALA A 354 -8.06 9.60 20.62
CA ALA A 354 -7.22 9.99 21.76
C ALA A 354 -6.14 10.98 21.32
N ARG A 355 -5.88 11.99 22.16
CA ARG A 355 -4.83 12.97 21.90
C ARG A 355 -3.47 12.38 22.26
N GLY A 356 -2.56 12.40 21.31
CA GLY A 356 -1.19 11.94 21.49
C GLY A 356 -0.91 10.48 21.11
N ILE A 357 0.29 10.06 21.48
CA ILE A 357 0.86 8.74 21.20
C ILE A 357 1.34 8.09 22.50
N ALA A 358 1.66 6.80 22.47
CA ALA A 358 2.44 6.18 23.53
C ALA A 358 3.49 5.21 22.99
N PHE A 359 4.62 5.14 23.68
CA PHE A 359 5.60 4.08 23.53
C PHE A 359 5.34 3.02 24.58
N TRP A 360 4.97 1.83 24.14
CA TRP A 360 4.76 0.67 24.99
C TRP A 360 6.00 -0.23 24.92
N SER A 361 6.79 -0.20 25.99
CA SER A 361 7.98 -1.06 26.12
C SER A 361 7.55 -2.40 26.68
N LEU A 362 7.90 -3.48 25.97
CA LEU A 362 7.42 -4.83 26.22
C LEU A 362 8.46 -5.73 26.93
N GLY A 363 9.65 -5.20 27.25
CA GLY A 363 10.71 -5.86 28.04
C GLY A 363 10.88 -5.34 29.49
N GLN A 364 11.94 -5.79 30.18
CA GLN A 364 12.15 -5.51 31.62
C GLN A 364 12.43 -4.04 31.95
N THR A 365 11.56 -3.44 32.77
CA THR A 365 11.93 -2.34 33.67
C THR A 365 12.28 -2.91 35.05
N SER A 366 13.57 -3.00 35.36
CA SER A 366 14.03 -3.42 36.69
C SER A 366 13.38 -2.53 37.78
N GLY A 367 12.58 -3.14 38.66
CA GLY A 367 12.07 -2.50 39.88
C GLY A 367 10.66 -1.90 39.80
N THR A 368 9.95 -2.03 38.68
CA THR A 368 8.50 -1.73 38.61
C THR A 368 7.85 -2.80 37.75
N PRO A 369 6.88 -3.58 38.28
CA PRO A 369 6.20 -4.57 37.45
C PRO A 369 5.34 -3.85 36.40
N TYR A 370 5.29 -4.45 35.21
CA TYR A 370 4.47 -4.15 34.03
C TYR A 370 5.05 -3.12 33.03
N ARG A 371 5.50 -3.65 31.89
CA ARG A 371 5.44 -3.09 30.52
C ARG A 371 5.16 -1.58 30.47
N SER A 372 6.22 -0.77 30.52
CA SER A 372 6.09 0.67 30.70
C SER A 372 5.44 1.34 29.50
N ILE A 373 4.55 2.29 29.80
CA ILE A 373 3.86 3.11 28.80
C ILE A 373 4.31 4.54 29.02
N ASP A 374 4.99 5.06 28.02
CA ASP A 374 5.44 6.44 27.97
C ASP A 374 4.51 7.20 27.01
N ALA A 375 3.48 7.82 27.57
CA ALA A 375 2.46 8.55 26.83
C ALA A 375 2.88 10.01 26.64
N ASN A 376 2.78 10.49 25.40
CA ASN A 376 3.07 11.87 25.04
C ASN A 376 1.80 12.53 24.49
N ASP A 377 1.30 13.55 25.19
CA ASP A 377 0.15 14.33 24.74
C ASP A 377 0.60 15.33 23.65
N LEU A 378 -0.07 15.29 22.51
CA LEU A 378 0.25 16.13 21.34
C LEU A 378 -0.78 17.23 21.11
N ASP A 379 -1.75 17.40 22.03
CA ASP A 379 -2.93 18.27 21.87
C ASP A 379 -3.76 17.98 20.62
N LEU A 380 -3.47 16.87 19.92
CA LEU A 380 -4.05 16.47 18.64
C LEU A 380 -4.22 14.95 18.62
N ALA A 381 -5.34 14.49 18.08
CA ALA A 381 -5.56 13.06 17.86
C ALA A 381 -4.81 12.60 16.60
N VAL A 382 -4.08 11.49 16.69
CA VAL A 382 -3.27 11.00 15.58
C VAL A 382 -4.11 10.02 14.76
N GLY A 383 -4.42 10.38 13.52
CA GLY A 383 -5.18 9.54 12.59
C GLY A 383 -4.30 8.48 11.93
N ALA A 384 -3.07 8.85 11.57
CA ALA A 384 -2.12 7.93 10.93
C ALA A 384 -0.67 8.23 11.31
N VAL A 385 0.11 7.15 11.40
CA VAL A 385 1.56 7.15 11.52
C VAL A 385 2.13 6.68 10.18
N ILE A 386 2.97 7.50 9.58
CA ILE A 386 3.55 7.24 8.25
C ILE A 386 5.06 7.04 8.41
N ASP A 387 5.57 5.96 7.84
CA ASP A 387 6.99 5.62 7.86
C ASP A 387 7.82 6.55 6.99
N VAL A 388 9.01 6.90 7.48
CA VAL A 388 10.03 7.59 6.69
C VAL A 388 11.02 6.56 6.14
N PRO A 389 11.30 6.53 4.82
CA PRO A 389 12.32 5.65 4.25
C PRO A 389 13.74 5.95 4.77
N ALA A 390 14.70 5.07 4.43
CA ALA A 390 16.11 5.39 4.64
C ALA A 390 16.49 6.68 3.89
N PRO A 391 17.38 7.52 4.46
CA PRO A 391 18.21 7.26 5.65
C PRO A 391 17.53 7.57 6.99
N ASN A 392 16.38 8.24 7.01
CA ASN A 392 15.73 8.73 8.22
C ASN A 392 14.66 7.77 8.78
N ARG A 393 14.90 6.46 8.79
CA ARG A 393 13.92 5.44 9.26
C ARG A 393 13.51 5.59 10.73
N HIS A 394 14.33 6.27 11.51
CA HIS A 394 14.06 6.64 12.90
C HIS A 394 13.00 7.75 13.03
N LEU A 395 12.62 8.41 11.94
CA LEU A 395 11.55 9.40 11.92
C LEU A 395 10.22 8.74 11.51
N LYS A 396 9.12 9.22 12.08
CA LYS A 396 7.76 8.94 11.64
C LYS A 396 7.00 10.24 11.46
N LEU A 397 6.12 10.31 10.48
CA LEU A 397 5.18 11.42 10.32
C LEU A 397 3.87 11.06 11.03
N LEU A 398 3.47 11.89 12.00
CA LEU A 398 2.18 11.78 12.68
C LEU A 398 1.22 12.77 12.03
N SER A 399 0.17 12.24 11.42
CA SER A 399 -0.86 13.02 10.73
C SER A 399 -2.21 12.87 11.42
N SER A 400 -3.05 13.88 11.25
CA SER A 400 -4.38 13.96 11.81
C SER A 400 -5.35 14.49 10.77
N GLU A 401 -6.61 14.08 10.87
CA GLU A 401 -7.66 14.56 9.97
C GLU A 401 -7.97 16.03 10.25
N ASN A 402 -8.01 16.86 9.21
CA ASN A 402 -8.41 18.27 9.28
C ASN A 402 -7.64 19.10 10.32
N ALA A 403 -6.37 18.78 10.55
CA ALA A 403 -5.53 19.50 11.49
C ALA A 403 -4.83 20.72 10.85
N ASP A 404 -4.54 21.72 11.67
CA ASP A 404 -3.72 22.90 11.35
C ASP A 404 -2.21 22.66 11.61
N ARG A 405 -1.83 21.38 11.78
CA ARG A 405 -0.47 20.95 12.05
C ARG A 405 -0.31 19.46 11.81
N PHE A 406 0.94 19.03 11.64
CA PHE A 406 1.36 17.64 11.74
C PHE A 406 2.61 17.56 12.63
N PHE A 407 3.03 16.35 13.01
CA PHE A 407 4.24 16.17 13.80
C PHE A 407 5.22 15.26 13.11
N ILE A 408 6.50 15.56 13.27
CA ILE A 408 7.58 14.62 12.96
C ILE A 408 8.03 14.03 14.29
N LEU A 409 7.90 12.72 14.44
CA LEU A 409 8.35 11.97 15.61
C LEU A 409 9.74 11.42 15.36
N ASP A 410 10.70 11.78 16.21
CA ASP A 410 12.00 11.12 16.31
C ASP A 410 11.90 9.98 17.32
N LEU A 411 12.01 8.74 16.85
CA LEU A 411 11.91 7.53 17.66
C LEU A 411 13.13 7.33 18.59
N GLU A 412 14.31 7.81 18.19
CA GLU A 412 15.54 7.71 19.00
C GLU A 412 15.44 8.62 20.22
N LYS A 413 14.99 9.85 19.99
CA LYS A 413 14.86 10.87 21.05
C LYS A 413 13.52 10.81 21.77
N ARG A 414 12.54 10.08 21.23
CA ARG A 414 11.11 10.12 21.62
C ARG A 414 10.55 11.54 21.67
N GLN A 415 10.99 12.37 20.73
CA GLN A 415 10.62 13.78 20.65
C GLN A 415 9.75 14.04 19.43
N THR A 416 8.75 14.89 19.59
CA THR A 416 7.88 15.33 18.50
C THR A 416 8.18 16.79 18.14
N PHE A 417 8.29 17.05 16.84
CA PHE A 417 8.48 18.37 16.29
C PHE A 417 7.19 18.83 15.60
N PRO A 418 6.47 19.81 16.17
CA PRO A 418 5.25 20.32 15.56
C PRO A 418 5.57 21.14 14.30
N MET A 419 4.87 20.83 13.21
CA MET A 419 4.89 21.58 11.97
C MET A 419 3.53 22.26 11.79
N LEU A 420 3.48 23.56 12.08
CA LEU A 420 2.25 24.35 11.97
C LEU A 420 1.95 24.66 10.50
N THR A 421 0.70 24.46 10.11
CA THR A 421 0.17 24.88 8.82
C THR A 421 -0.70 26.11 9.01
N ARG A 422 -0.77 26.99 8.01
CA ARG A 422 -1.56 28.24 8.12
C ARG A 422 -3.06 27.99 8.27
N GLN A 423 -3.53 26.85 7.77
CA GLN A 423 -4.93 26.45 7.72
C GLN A 423 -5.02 24.92 7.82
N GLN A 424 -6.23 24.42 8.09
CA GLN A 424 -6.53 23.00 8.11
C GLN A 424 -6.54 22.39 6.69
N GLY A 425 -6.44 21.07 6.61
CA GLY A 425 -6.62 20.32 5.37
C GLY A 425 -5.37 20.28 4.47
N PHE A 426 -4.18 20.36 5.07
CA PHE A 426 -2.95 20.07 4.35
C PHE A 426 -2.79 18.57 4.16
N GLU A 427 -2.39 18.17 2.96
CA GLU A 427 -1.84 16.86 2.70
C GLU A 427 -0.33 16.89 2.93
N VAL A 428 0.21 15.80 3.47
CA VAL A 428 1.64 15.64 3.72
C VAL A 428 2.09 14.32 3.13
N THR A 429 3.16 14.36 2.34
CA THR A 429 3.73 13.17 1.69
C THR A 429 5.22 13.08 2.01
N VAL A 430 5.71 11.86 2.20
CA VAL A 430 7.14 11.58 2.43
C VAL A 430 7.82 11.32 1.09
N ALA A 431 8.96 11.96 0.84
CA ALA A 431 9.75 11.68 -0.35
C ALA A 431 10.29 10.23 -0.33
N PRO A 432 10.33 9.51 -1.47
CA PRO A 432 10.77 8.12 -1.51
C PRO A 432 12.22 7.87 -1.04
N ASP A 433 13.05 8.92 -1.05
CA ASP A 433 14.44 8.89 -0.59
C ASP A 433 14.58 9.17 0.91
N GLY A 434 13.48 9.36 1.64
CA GLY A 434 13.47 9.64 3.08
C GLY A 434 14.15 10.94 3.48
N GLY A 435 14.51 11.81 2.53
CA GLY A 435 15.26 13.05 2.80
C GLY A 435 14.36 14.23 3.19
N ARG A 436 13.11 14.24 2.71
CA ARG A 436 12.20 15.38 2.89
C ARG A 436 10.73 14.98 2.92
N LEU A 437 9.90 15.93 3.32
CA LEU A 437 8.45 15.88 3.25
C LEU A 437 7.93 17.00 2.35
N TRP A 438 6.80 16.78 1.69
CA TRP A 438 6.04 17.81 1.00
C TRP A 438 4.72 18.02 1.72
N ALA A 439 4.44 19.26 2.12
CA ALA A 439 3.16 19.68 2.70
C ALA A 439 2.49 20.68 1.77
N TYR A 440 1.27 20.40 1.34
CA TYR A 440 0.53 21.27 0.43
C TYR A 440 -0.96 21.20 0.74
N ARG A 441 -1.72 22.15 0.20
CA ARG A 441 -3.18 22.09 0.27
C ARG A 441 -3.75 22.05 -1.13
N GLU A 442 -4.69 21.13 -1.34
CA GLU A 442 -5.36 21.00 -2.63
C GLU A 442 -6.10 22.31 -3.01
N GLY A 443 -5.96 22.71 -4.27
CA GLY A 443 -6.48 23.96 -4.83
C GLY A 443 -5.72 25.24 -4.44
N SER A 444 -4.76 25.16 -3.51
CA SER A 444 -3.92 26.29 -3.08
C SER A 444 -2.67 26.42 -3.94
N GLY A 445 -2.19 27.64 -4.20
CA GLY A 445 -0.87 27.87 -4.80
C GLY A 445 0.29 27.75 -3.81
N GLU A 446 0.01 27.45 -2.55
CA GLU A 446 1.02 27.33 -1.48
C GLU A 446 1.39 25.86 -1.21
N LEU A 447 2.69 25.60 -1.11
CA LEU A 447 3.26 24.33 -0.67
C LEU A 447 4.55 24.59 0.10
N SER A 448 5.02 23.59 0.85
CA SER A 448 6.29 23.63 1.57
C SER A 448 7.03 22.31 1.41
N SER A 449 8.35 22.40 1.32
CA SER A 449 9.25 21.26 1.56
C SER A 449 9.75 21.32 2.99
N VAL A 450 9.92 20.18 3.66
CA VAL A 450 10.59 20.09 4.97
C VAL A 450 11.76 19.13 4.83
N GLU A 451 12.97 19.63 4.98
CA GLU A 451 14.17 18.79 5.00
C GLU A 451 14.21 18.02 6.31
N LEU A 452 14.39 16.69 6.26
CA LEU A 452 14.28 15.84 7.45
C LEU A 452 15.56 15.78 8.28
N THR A 453 16.68 16.23 7.73
CA THR A 453 17.97 16.23 8.43
C THR A 453 18.05 17.30 9.51
N ASP A 454 17.44 18.47 9.29
CA ASP A 454 17.41 19.59 10.24
C ASP A 454 15.98 20.07 10.58
N LEU A 455 14.96 19.44 9.99
CA LEU A 455 13.55 19.76 10.15
C LEU A 455 13.19 21.18 9.67
N HIS A 456 13.98 21.75 8.76
CA HIS A 456 13.76 23.11 8.26
C HIS A 456 12.67 23.16 7.17
N PRO A 457 11.58 23.93 7.38
CA PRO A 457 10.57 24.14 6.34
C PRO A 457 11.00 25.24 5.36
N THR A 458 10.92 24.95 4.07
CA THR A 458 11.05 25.90 2.97
C THR A 458 9.66 26.16 2.37
N ALA A 459 9.17 27.40 2.51
CA ALA A 459 7.89 27.81 1.93
C ALA A 459 8.05 28.09 0.44
N LEU A 460 7.11 27.61 -0.37
CA LEU A 460 7.11 27.72 -1.81
C LEU A 460 5.75 28.21 -2.31
N SER A 461 5.74 28.72 -3.53
CA SER A 461 4.53 29.15 -4.21
C SER A 461 4.58 28.78 -5.68
N VAL A 462 3.44 28.32 -6.18
CA VAL A 462 3.22 27.95 -7.57
C VAL A 462 2.05 28.74 -8.14
N ARG A 463 2.03 28.90 -9.47
CA ARG A 463 1.07 29.76 -10.15
C ARG A 463 -0.37 29.25 -10.05
N LEU A 464 -0.55 27.94 -10.13
CA LEU A 464 -1.86 27.28 -10.14
C LEU A 464 -2.06 26.49 -8.85
N GLY A 465 -3.33 26.25 -8.50
CA GLY A 465 -3.68 25.39 -7.37
C GLY A 465 -3.02 24.03 -7.48
N VAL A 466 -2.37 23.58 -6.40
CA VAL A 466 -1.76 22.26 -6.28
C VAL A 466 -2.88 21.22 -6.20
N SER A 467 -2.78 20.14 -6.97
CA SER A 467 -3.63 18.96 -6.79
C SER A 467 -2.87 17.86 -6.05
N ARG A 468 -1.62 17.62 -6.44
CA ARG A 468 -0.71 16.62 -5.84
C ARG A 468 0.74 17.05 -6.01
N VAL A 469 1.62 16.56 -5.16
CA VAL A 469 3.07 16.69 -5.30
C VAL A 469 3.70 15.31 -5.33
N HIS A 470 4.52 15.03 -6.34
CA HIS A 470 5.26 13.79 -6.46
C HIS A 470 6.76 14.05 -6.53
N ASP A 471 7.53 13.31 -5.75
CA ASP A 471 8.98 13.40 -5.71
C ASP A 471 9.62 12.20 -6.43
N ILE A 472 10.35 12.47 -7.53
CA ILE A 472 10.89 11.43 -8.41
C ILE A 472 12.40 11.56 -8.61
N ARG A 473 13.06 10.45 -8.95
CA ARG A 473 14.43 10.44 -9.44
C ARG A 473 14.48 11.09 -10.83
N ARG A 474 15.42 12.02 -11.03
CA ARG A 474 15.72 12.63 -12.34
C ARG A 474 16.64 11.74 -13.18
N GLY A 475 16.48 11.73 -14.51
CA GLY A 475 17.23 10.88 -15.46
C GLY A 475 18.76 11.03 -15.44
N GLY A 476 19.28 12.19 -15.00
CA GLY A 476 20.68 12.41 -14.66
C GLY A 476 20.96 12.26 -13.15
N SER A 477 21.27 13.38 -12.49
CA SER A 477 21.52 13.46 -11.05
C SER A 477 20.38 14.17 -10.31
N GLY A 478 20.26 13.88 -9.02
CA GLY A 478 19.30 14.52 -8.14
C GLY A 478 17.85 14.07 -8.35
N ARG A 479 16.94 14.90 -7.87
CA ARG A 479 15.51 14.61 -7.78
C ARG A 479 14.68 15.82 -8.17
N ALA A 480 13.47 15.54 -8.65
CA ALA A 480 12.54 16.56 -9.10
C ALA A 480 11.23 16.43 -8.35
N ALA A 481 10.61 17.57 -8.04
CA ALA A 481 9.26 17.61 -7.51
C ALA A 481 8.32 18.04 -8.64
N LEU A 482 7.38 17.16 -8.97
CA LEU A 482 6.33 17.41 -9.95
C LEU A 482 5.09 17.82 -9.18
N VAL A 483 4.77 19.11 -9.24
CA VAL A 483 3.57 19.69 -8.66
C VAL A 483 2.49 19.67 -9.72
N LEU A 484 1.51 18.78 -9.55
CA LEU A 484 0.40 18.63 -10.50
C LEU A 484 -0.69 19.67 -10.23
N HIS A 485 -1.33 20.11 -11.31
CA HIS A 485 -2.41 21.09 -11.28
C HIS A 485 -3.59 20.62 -12.12
N GLY A 486 -4.81 20.94 -11.67
CA GLY A 486 -6.03 20.75 -12.47
C GLY A 486 -6.35 19.27 -12.74
N THR A 487 -5.85 18.36 -11.91
CA THR A 487 -6.12 16.91 -12.08
C THR A 487 -7.49 16.49 -11.56
N ASP A 488 -8.26 17.40 -10.97
CA ASP A 488 -9.63 17.17 -10.47
C ASP A 488 -10.69 17.23 -11.59
N GLY A 489 -10.28 17.43 -12.84
CA GLY A 489 -11.15 17.54 -14.01
C GLY A 489 -11.79 18.92 -14.18
N SER A 490 -11.67 19.83 -13.21
CA SER A 490 -12.33 21.14 -13.23
C SER A 490 -11.77 22.11 -14.27
N SER A 491 -10.48 21.95 -14.61
CA SER A 491 -9.74 22.82 -15.53
C SER A 491 -9.77 22.33 -16.99
N GLY A 492 -10.24 21.11 -17.23
CA GLY A 492 -10.16 20.45 -18.53
C GLY A 492 -8.72 20.14 -19.01
N ARG A 493 -7.70 20.36 -18.18
CA ARG A 493 -6.27 20.21 -18.51
C ARG A 493 -5.43 19.92 -17.27
N ALA A 494 -4.57 18.90 -17.33
CA ALA A 494 -3.48 18.77 -16.37
C ALA A 494 -2.25 19.58 -16.81
N SER A 495 -1.65 20.25 -15.85
CA SER A 495 -0.41 21.00 -15.99
C SER A 495 0.54 20.61 -14.86
N VAL A 496 1.84 20.86 -15.02
CA VAL A 496 2.84 20.56 -13.99
C VAL A 496 3.77 21.74 -13.76
N THR A 497 4.04 22.07 -12.51
CA THR A 497 5.20 22.87 -12.13
C THR A 497 6.32 21.94 -11.68
N LEU A 498 7.48 22.08 -12.31
CA LEU A 498 8.68 21.32 -12.01
C LEU A 498 9.61 22.14 -11.12
N LEU A 499 10.02 21.56 -9.99
CA LEU A 499 10.99 22.11 -9.05
C LEU A 499 12.19 21.16 -8.90
N ASP A 500 13.36 21.69 -8.53
CA ASP A 500 14.39 20.85 -7.94
C ASP A 500 13.95 20.41 -6.54
N ALA A 501 13.88 19.11 -6.29
CA ALA A 501 13.35 18.61 -5.03
C ALA A 501 14.33 18.80 -3.86
N GLN A 502 15.63 18.87 -4.14
CA GLN A 502 16.69 18.93 -3.13
C GLN A 502 17.09 20.37 -2.79
N SER A 503 16.80 21.31 -3.69
CA SER A 503 16.96 22.73 -3.43
C SER A 503 15.78 23.49 -4.04
N PRO A 504 14.57 23.34 -3.47
CA PRO A 504 13.39 23.91 -4.08
C PRO A 504 13.37 25.43 -3.92
N ASP A 505 13.18 26.12 -5.04
CA ASP A 505 12.96 27.57 -5.09
C ASP A 505 11.79 27.87 -6.05
N SER A 506 10.86 28.71 -5.60
CA SER A 506 9.72 29.13 -6.42
C SER A 506 10.16 29.97 -7.62
N ALA A 507 11.26 30.73 -7.46
CA ALA A 507 11.83 31.54 -8.53
C ALA A 507 12.56 30.70 -9.59
N ASP A 508 13.02 29.49 -9.22
CA ASP A 508 13.71 28.55 -10.11
C ASP A 508 12.82 27.34 -10.47
N SER A 509 11.54 27.62 -10.75
CA SER A 509 10.55 26.64 -11.17
C SER A 509 10.24 26.76 -12.66
N ARG A 510 9.82 25.66 -13.28
CA ARG A 510 9.32 25.68 -14.67
C ARG A 510 7.91 25.11 -14.76
N PHE A 511 7.03 25.89 -15.38
CA PHE A 511 5.64 25.50 -15.61
C PHE A 511 5.46 24.92 -17.02
N PHE A 512 4.75 23.81 -17.10
CA PHE A 512 4.37 23.15 -18.34
C PHE A 512 2.85 22.99 -18.38
N ASP A 513 2.22 23.54 -19.41
CA ASP A 513 0.78 23.47 -19.60
C ASP A 513 0.39 22.30 -20.50
N GLY A 514 -0.80 21.74 -20.29
CA GLY A 514 -1.45 20.85 -21.26
C GLY A 514 -0.77 19.50 -21.49
N LEU A 515 -0.44 18.76 -20.44
CA LEU A 515 0.22 17.44 -20.52
C LEU A 515 -0.53 16.44 -21.43
N TYR A 516 -1.85 16.54 -21.50
CA TYR A 516 -2.72 15.67 -22.30
C TYR A 516 -2.82 16.05 -23.78
N LEU A 517 -2.25 17.20 -24.18
CA LEU A 517 -2.37 17.69 -25.56
C LEU A 517 -1.28 17.16 -26.50
N GLU A 518 -0.37 16.31 -25.99
CA GLU A 518 0.80 15.74 -26.72
C GLU A 518 1.72 16.79 -27.38
N GLY A 519 1.52 18.07 -27.10
CA GLY A 519 2.32 19.18 -27.60
C GLY A 519 3.18 19.75 -26.49
N LEU A 520 4.28 19.07 -26.17
CA LEU A 520 5.35 19.61 -25.33
C LEU A 520 6.57 19.96 -26.19
#